data_AF-A0A1F8M1H9-F1
#
_entry.id   AF-A0A1F8M1H9-F1
#
_cell.length_a   1.000
_cell.length_b   1.000
_cell.length_c   1.000
_cell.angle_alpha   90.00
_cell.angle_beta   90.00
_cell.angle_gamma   90.00
#
_symmetry.space_group_name_H-M   'P 1'
#
loop_
_entity.id
_entity.type
_entity.pdbx_description
1 polymer ?
#
loop_
_entity_poly.entity_id
_entity_poly.type
_entity_poly.pdbx_seq_one_letter_code
_entity_poly.pdbx_strand_id
1 'polypeptide(L)'
;MPAWLNEGLAMLTVDRFMGKPTIRTDTLELLRSYTPRSSPPTYRELSRMDPKGIAYYTILGYWLVQYLEEVQPGFLKQLFASSTVSRTIEPAIVEILGFQPNTFWRGIPDRIANHYQRM
;
A
#
# COMPACT_ATOMS: atom_id res chain seq x y z
N MET A 1 -6.52 -8.65 9.06
CA MET A 1 -5.74 -7.55 8.44
C MET A 1 -5.98 -7.59 6.93
N PRO A 2 -6.15 -6.45 6.24
CA PRO A 2 -6.27 -6.43 4.78
C PRO A 2 -5.05 -7.06 4.09
N ALA A 3 -5.26 -7.73 2.95
CA ALA A 3 -4.21 -8.46 2.24
C ALA A 3 -3.05 -7.54 1.82
N TRP A 4 -3.37 -6.40 1.21
CA TRP A 4 -2.38 -5.42 0.77
C TRP A 4 -1.43 -4.96 1.91
N LEU A 5 -1.98 -4.81 3.12
CA LEU A 5 -1.22 -4.33 4.27
C LEU A 5 -0.32 -5.42 4.83
N ASN A 6 -0.83 -6.65 4.90
CA ASN A 6 -0.04 -7.79 5.33
C ASN A 6 1.17 -8.01 4.41
N GLU A 7 0.93 -8.05 3.10
CA GLU A 7 1.99 -8.25 2.11
C GLU A 7 2.97 -7.08 2.11
N GLY A 8 2.48 -5.84 2.13
CA GLY A 8 3.35 -4.65 2.17
C GLY A 8 4.26 -4.62 3.40
N LEU A 9 3.74 -4.95 4.57
CA LEU A 9 4.53 -5.06 5.80
C LEU A 9 5.54 -6.20 5.72
N ALA A 10 5.12 -7.38 5.26
CA ALA A 10 6.01 -8.53 5.13
C ALA A 10 7.21 -8.20 4.22
N MET A 11 6.95 -7.59 3.08
CA MET A 11 7.99 -7.20 2.12
C MET A 11 8.90 -6.11 2.67
N LEU A 12 8.36 -5.06 3.30
CA LEU A 12 9.18 -4.01 3.90
C LEU A 12 10.03 -4.54 5.07
N THR A 13 9.52 -5.52 5.83
CA THR A 13 10.30 -6.21 6.86
C THR A 13 11.45 -7.00 6.25
N VAL A 14 11.23 -7.71 5.13
CA VAL A 14 12.30 -8.41 4.40
C VAL A 14 13.36 -7.43 3.91
N ASP A 15 12.95 -6.30 3.34
CA ASP A 15 13.87 -5.26 2.86
C ASP A 15 14.76 -4.73 3.99
N ARG A 16 14.15 -4.42 5.15
CA ARG A 16 14.86 -3.97 6.35
C ARG A 16 15.83 -5.03 6.88
N PHE A 17 15.42 -6.31 6.88
CA PHE A 17 16.27 -7.42 7.32
C PHE A 17 17.46 -7.65 6.37
N MET A 18 17.23 -7.57 5.07
CA MET A 18 18.25 -7.79 4.04
C MET A 18 19.09 -6.54 3.75
N GLY A 19 18.69 -5.37 4.26
CA GLY A 19 19.37 -4.09 4.03
C GLY A 19 19.27 -3.57 2.59
N LYS A 20 18.31 -4.06 1.79
CA LYS A 20 18.12 -3.65 0.39
C LYS A 20 16.65 -3.78 -0.06
N PRO A 21 16.17 -2.91 -0.96
CA PRO A 21 14.83 -3.05 -1.53
C PRO A 21 14.67 -4.34 -2.34
N THR A 22 13.57 -5.06 -2.15
CA THR A 22 13.18 -6.22 -2.98
C THR A 22 12.31 -5.82 -4.17
N ILE A 23 11.61 -4.68 -4.08
CA ILE A 23 10.83 -4.11 -5.17
C ILE A 23 11.61 -2.99 -5.85
N ARG A 24 11.69 -3.08 -7.18
CA ARG A 24 12.36 -2.08 -8.01
C ARG A 24 11.51 -0.83 -8.14
N THR A 25 12.15 0.34 -8.21
CA THR A 25 11.49 1.65 -8.36
C THR A 25 10.71 1.80 -9.66
N ASP A 26 11.09 1.11 -10.74
CA ASP A 26 10.35 1.12 -12.00
C ASP A 26 8.94 0.52 -11.88
N THR A 27 8.66 -0.26 -10.84
CA THR A 27 7.29 -0.73 -10.55
C THR A 27 6.32 0.39 -10.19
N LEU A 28 6.79 1.61 -9.89
CA LEU A 28 5.94 2.80 -9.75
C LEU A 28 5.21 3.15 -11.06
N GLU A 29 5.74 2.75 -12.22
CA GLU A 29 5.05 2.89 -13.50
C GLU A 29 3.81 1.99 -13.57
N LEU A 30 3.83 0.82 -12.92
CA LEU A 30 2.66 -0.05 -12.83
C LEU A 30 1.54 0.62 -12.03
N LEU A 31 1.87 1.37 -10.96
CA LEU A 31 0.88 2.11 -10.19
C LEU A 31 0.14 3.16 -11.04
N ARG A 32 0.84 3.73 -12.02
CA ARG A 32 0.27 4.73 -12.94
C ARG A 32 -0.55 4.11 -14.05
N SER A 33 -0.01 3.07 -14.68
CA SER A 33 -0.59 2.49 -15.90
C SER A 33 -1.73 1.51 -15.62
N TYR A 34 -1.86 0.99 -14.41
CA TYR A 34 -2.87 -0.01 -14.09
C TYR A 34 -4.29 0.58 -13.99
N THR A 35 -5.23 -0.09 -14.66
CA THR A 35 -6.67 0.16 -14.60
C THR A 35 -7.41 -1.19 -14.60
N PRO A 36 -8.47 -1.37 -13.80
CA PRO A 36 -9.13 -0.38 -12.94
C PRO A 36 -8.43 -0.16 -11.59
N ARG A 37 -8.48 1.06 -11.06
CA ARG A 37 -8.01 1.38 -9.71
C ARG A 37 -9.18 1.37 -8.72
N SER A 38 -9.30 0.27 -7.99
CA SER A 38 -10.32 0.07 -6.96
C SER A 38 -9.70 -0.35 -5.64
N SER A 39 -10.54 -0.45 -4.59
CA SER A 39 -10.13 -1.02 -3.31
C SER A 39 -9.44 -2.39 -3.52
N PRO A 40 -8.36 -2.68 -2.79
CA PRO A 40 -7.65 -3.94 -2.92
C PRO A 40 -8.51 -5.16 -2.58
N PRO A 41 -8.34 -6.26 -3.31
CA PRO A 41 -9.09 -7.49 -3.10
C PRO A 41 -8.70 -8.16 -1.77
N THR A 42 -9.58 -9.03 -1.29
CA THR A 42 -9.23 -10.05 -0.29
C THR A 42 -8.29 -11.10 -0.89
N TYR A 43 -7.62 -11.90 -0.05
CA TYR A 43 -6.78 -13.02 -0.56
C TYR A 43 -7.53 -13.99 -1.47
N ARG A 44 -8.82 -14.25 -1.18
CA ARG A 44 -9.66 -15.15 -1.96
C ARG A 44 -9.96 -14.60 -3.36
N GLU A 45 -10.12 -13.28 -3.45
CA GLU A 45 -10.35 -12.61 -4.73
C GLU A 45 -9.03 -12.49 -5.50
N LEU A 46 -7.95 -12.13 -4.81
CA LEU A 46 -6.61 -12.01 -5.39
C LEU A 46 -6.15 -13.32 -6.05
N SER A 47 -6.40 -14.48 -5.43
CA SER A 47 -6.04 -15.80 -6.00
C SER A 47 -6.79 -16.19 -7.27
N ARG A 48 -7.83 -15.43 -7.64
CA ARG A 48 -8.64 -15.63 -8.85
C ARG A 48 -8.36 -14.58 -9.91
N MET A 49 -7.51 -13.59 -9.62
CA MET A 49 -7.14 -12.55 -10.56
C MET A 49 -6.11 -13.06 -11.57
N ASP A 50 -6.00 -12.36 -12.70
CA ASP A 50 -4.90 -12.57 -13.62
C ASP A 50 -3.55 -12.12 -12.98
N PRO A 51 -2.41 -12.58 -13.51
CA PRO A 51 -1.10 -12.26 -12.96
C PRO A 51 -0.79 -10.75 -12.89
N LYS A 52 -1.33 -9.93 -13.79
CA LYS A 52 -1.10 -8.48 -13.80
C LYS A 52 -1.85 -7.82 -12.65
N GLY A 53 -3.09 -8.25 -12.39
CA GLY A 53 -3.86 -7.80 -11.22
C GLY A 53 -3.19 -8.18 -9.91
N ILE A 54 -2.68 -9.42 -9.80
CA ILE A 54 -1.91 -9.87 -8.64
C ILE A 54 -0.69 -8.97 -8.43
N ALA A 55 0.13 -8.79 -9.47
CA ALA A 55 1.33 -7.95 -9.41
C ALA A 55 1.00 -6.51 -8.97
N TYR A 56 -0.04 -5.90 -9.54
CA TYR A 56 -0.46 -4.55 -9.17
C TYR A 56 -0.79 -4.42 -7.69
N TYR A 57 -1.63 -5.30 -7.14
CA TYR A 57 -2.06 -5.18 -5.74
C TYR A 57 -0.95 -5.51 -4.74
N THR A 58 -0.03 -6.42 -5.09
CA THR A 58 1.20 -6.66 -4.30
C THR A 58 2.09 -5.41 -4.29
N ILE A 59 2.35 -4.82 -5.46
CA ILE A 59 3.18 -3.62 -5.60
C ILE A 59 2.53 -2.41 -4.91
N LEU A 60 1.22 -2.25 -5.03
CA LEU A 60 0.46 -1.20 -4.32
C LEU A 60 0.61 -1.35 -2.80
N GLY A 61 0.48 -2.56 -2.28
CA GLY A 61 0.65 -2.84 -0.85
C GLY A 61 2.03 -2.44 -0.35
N TYR A 62 3.09 -2.86 -1.05
CA TYR A 62 4.48 -2.50 -0.75
C TYR A 62 4.68 -0.99 -0.71
N TRP A 63 4.37 -0.30 -1.80
CA TRP A 63 4.65 1.13 -1.90
C TRP A 63 3.80 1.98 -0.97
N LEU A 64 2.56 1.56 -0.70
CA LEU A 64 1.70 2.28 0.25
C LEU A 64 2.24 2.19 1.67
N VAL A 65 2.67 1.00 2.11
CA VAL A 65 3.26 0.82 3.44
C VAL A 65 4.55 1.64 3.57
N GLN A 66 5.43 1.57 2.56
CA GLN A 66 6.66 2.36 2.60
C GLN A 66 6.37 3.86 2.60
N TYR A 67 5.47 4.33 1.74
CA TYR A 67 5.06 5.73 1.70
C TYR A 67 4.50 6.21 3.04
N LEU A 68 3.67 5.40 3.71
CA LEU A 68 3.13 5.72 5.03
C LEU A 68 4.23 5.85 6.09
N GLU A 69 5.19 4.93 6.10
CA GLU A 69 6.32 4.96 7.05
C GLU A 69 7.24 6.17 6.81
N GLU A 70 7.35 6.65 5.57
CA GLU A 70 8.13 7.84 5.24
C GLU A 70 7.41 9.15 5.59
N VAL A 71 6.12 9.27 5.24
CA VAL A 71 5.37 10.52 5.43
C VAL A 71 4.73 10.66 6.82
N GLN A 72 4.53 9.54 7.51
CA GLN A 72 3.95 9.48 8.87
C GLN A 72 4.69 8.43 9.71
N PRO A 73 5.97 8.66 10.07
CA PRO A 73 6.78 7.68 10.78
C PRO A 73 6.13 7.17 12.06
N GLY A 74 6.04 5.85 12.21
CA GLY A 74 5.49 5.20 13.41
C GLY A 74 3.96 5.17 13.49
N PHE A 75 3.24 5.75 12.52
CA PHE A 75 1.77 5.70 12.47
C PHE A 75 1.24 4.26 12.48
N LEU A 76 1.77 3.38 11.62
CA LEU A 76 1.32 1.99 11.55
C LEU A 76 1.56 1.26 12.88
N LYS A 77 2.72 1.50 13.52
CA LYS A 77 3.04 0.94 14.84
C LYS A 77 2.03 1.38 15.91
N GLN A 78 1.70 2.67 15.97
CA GLN A 78 0.72 3.20 16.91
C GLN A 78 -0.67 2.61 16.65
N LEU A 79 -1.05 2.52 15.38
CA LEU A 79 -2.32 1.95 14.96
C LEU A 79 -2.43 0.49 15.38
N PHE A 80 -1.39 -0.32 15.19
CA PHE A 80 -1.33 -1.72 15.62
C PHE A 80 -1.30 -1.91 17.14
N ALA A 81 -0.79 -0.94 17.89
CA ALA A 81 -0.82 -0.96 19.35
C ALA A 81 -2.23 -0.70 19.92
N SER A 82 -3.17 -0.17 19.12
CA SER A 82 -4.56 -0.01 19.53
C SER A 82 -5.34 -1.33 19.46
N SER A 83 -6.35 -1.52 20.32
CA SER A 83 -7.15 -2.75 20.36
C SER A 83 -8.17 -2.90 19.21
N THR A 84 -8.26 -1.93 18.29
CA THR A 84 -9.36 -1.78 17.32
C THR A 84 -8.94 -1.94 15.84
N VAL A 85 -7.75 -2.48 15.60
CA VAL A 85 -6.99 -2.46 14.32
C VAL A 85 -7.76 -2.83 13.05
N SER A 86 -8.61 -3.86 13.06
CA SER A 86 -9.06 -4.44 11.78
C SER A 86 -10.13 -3.61 11.05
N ARG A 87 -10.99 -2.87 11.78
CA ARG A 87 -12.11 -2.11 11.20
C ARG A 87 -11.79 -0.64 10.98
N THR A 88 -10.68 -0.13 11.52
CA THR A 88 -10.37 1.31 11.54
C THR A 88 -9.17 1.69 10.67
N ILE A 89 -8.41 0.72 10.16
CA ILE A 89 -7.13 0.99 9.49
C ILE A 89 -7.27 1.85 8.23
N GLU A 90 -8.19 1.51 7.34
CA GLU A 90 -8.40 2.26 6.10
C GLU A 90 -8.96 3.67 6.39
N PRO A 91 -10.03 3.83 7.20
CA PRO A 91 -10.50 5.16 7.60
C PRO A 91 -9.39 6.04 8.21
N ALA A 92 -8.56 5.48 9.09
CA ALA A 92 -7.47 6.23 9.72
C ALA A 92 -6.40 6.66 8.69
N ILE A 93 -6.07 5.80 7.72
CA ILE A 93 -5.15 6.12 6.62
C ILE A 93 -5.75 7.21 5.71
N VAL A 94 -7.03 7.09 5.38
CA VAL A 94 -7.75 8.08 4.56
C VAL A 94 -7.72 9.45 5.23
N GLU A 95 -8.02 9.49 6.53
CA GLU A 95 -8.03 10.70 7.34
C GLU A 95 -6.64 11.34 7.42
N ILE A 96 -5.61 10.59 7.82
CA ILE A 96 -4.26 11.16 8.02
C ILE A 96 -3.61 11.60 6.71
N LEU A 97 -3.97 10.97 5.59
CA LEU A 97 -3.52 11.39 4.28
C LEU A 97 -4.41 12.49 3.68
N GLY A 98 -5.54 12.84 4.30
CA GLY A 98 -6.44 13.90 3.82
C GLY A 98 -7.18 13.54 2.52
N PHE A 99 -7.48 12.26 2.32
CA PHE A 99 -8.32 11.81 1.19
C PHE A 99 -9.81 11.86 1.55
N GLN A 100 -10.65 11.94 0.52
CA GLN A 100 -12.06 11.62 0.67
C GLN A 100 -12.24 10.10 0.61
N PRO A 101 -13.11 9.48 1.45
CA PRO A 101 -13.24 8.02 1.53
C PRO A 101 -13.44 7.33 0.18
N ASN A 102 -14.26 7.92 -0.70
CA ASN A 102 -14.61 7.31 -1.99
C ASN A 102 -13.59 7.56 -3.11
N THR A 103 -12.52 8.33 -2.85
CA THR A 103 -11.50 8.66 -3.87
C THR A 103 -10.12 8.12 -3.55
N PHE A 104 -9.91 7.65 -2.31
CA PHE A 104 -8.62 7.19 -1.82
C PHE A 104 -7.92 6.20 -2.75
N TRP A 105 -8.52 5.05 -3.00
CA TRP A 105 -7.90 3.99 -3.81
C TRP A 105 -7.65 4.37 -5.27
N ARG A 106 -8.39 5.35 -5.79
CA ARG A 106 -8.19 5.87 -7.14
C ARG A 106 -6.99 6.82 -7.20
N GLY A 107 -6.80 7.64 -6.16
CA GLY A 107 -5.80 8.71 -6.14
C GLY A 107 -4.49 8.38 -5.43
N ILE A 108 -4.49 7.46 -4.47
CA ILE A 108 -3.27 7.09 -3.72
C ILE A 108 -2.13 6.55 -4.62
N PRO A 109 -2.37 5.77 -5.70
CA PRO A 109 -1.29 5.30 -6.56
C PRO A 109 -0.52 6.45 -7.23
N ASP A 110 -1.21 7.51 -7.68
CA ASP A 110 -0.57 8.68 -8.28
C ASP A 110 0.21 9.48 -7.24
N ARG A 111 -0.34 9.64 -6.03
CA ARG A 111 0.34 10.36 -4.95
C ARG A 111 1.65 9.67 -4.55
N ILE A 112 1.62 8.35 -4.41
CA ILE A 112 2.81 7.52 -4.18
C ILE A 112 3.81 7.71 -5.32
N ALA A 113 3.39 7.50 -6.57
CA ALA A 113 4.29 7.59 -7.72
C ALA A 113 4.93 8.99 -7.85
N ASN A 114 4.18 10.06 -7.53
CA ASN A 114 4.68 11.43 -7.57
C ASN A 114 5.66 11.75 -6.43
N HIS A 115 5.49 11.13 -5.25
CA HIS A 115 6.43 11.28 -4.12
C HIS A 115 7.83 10.77 -4.49
N TYR A 116 7.90 9.56 -5.03
CA TYR A 116 9.17 8.92 -5.39
C TYR A 116 9.78 9.39 -6.72
N GLN A 117 9.05 10.16 -7.54
CA GLN A 117 9.63 10.81 -8.71
C GLN A 117 10.46 12.06 -8.39
N ARG A 118 10.29 12.63 -7.19
CA ARG A 118 10.97 13.85 -6.77
C ARG A 118 12.24 13.59 -5.96
N MET A 119 12.55 12.32 -5.71
CA MET A 119 13.77 11.85 -5.04
C MET A 119 14.82 11.47 -6.07
#